data_AF-A0A0L9V2F8-F1
#
_entry.id   AF-A0A0L9V2F8-F1
#
_cell.length_a   1.000
_cell.length_b   1.000
_cell.length_c   1.000
_cell.angle_alpha   90.00
_cell.angle_beta   90.00
_cell.angle_gamma   90.00
#
_symmetry.space_group_name_H-M   'P 1'
#
loop_
_entity.id
_entity.type
_entity.pdbx_description
1 polymer ?
#
loop_
_entity_poly.entity_id
_entity_poly.type
_entity_poly.pdbx_seq_one_letter_code
_entity_poly.pdbx_strand_id
1 'polypeptide(L)'
;MSFSSIMALVHCNGQIIKDQQMSSIYVSEISSYVEVNNYMTLSFLKQTILNLFIASHGKSYMLDLCYRYPVKMNDFNISYRSMTIEYDYDVPTVIGYAKKYEAHVQFQIMAFIRESNHTLTNVVWELMEKQLDDSLNIE
;
A
#
# COMPACT_ATOMS: atom_id res chain seq x y z
N MET A 1 -20.47 -7.21 10.81
CA MET A 1 -19.11 -7.69 11.15
C MET A 1 -18.79 -7.27 12.57
N SER A 2 -18.18 -8.14 13.37
CA SER A 2 -17.62 -7.81 14.68
C SER A 2 -16.24 -7.15 14.53
N PHE A 3 -15.80 -6.41 15.55
CA PHE A 3 -14.45 -5.87 15.61
C PHE A 3 -13.40 -6.98 15.55
N SER A 4 -12.36 -6.78 14.77
CA SER A 4 -11.19 -7.67 14.70
C SER A 4 -9.94 -6.86 14.38
N SER A 5 -8.89 -7.05 15.18
CA SER A 5 -7.55 -6.52 14.91
C SER A 5 -6.52 -7.65 14.77
N ILE A 6 -5.44 -7.34 14.05
CA ILE A 6 -4.32 -8.25 13.80
C ILE A 6 -3.02 -7.45 13.60
N MET A 7 -1.90 -8.01 14.06
CA MET A 7 -0.58 -7.48 13.76
C MET A 7 -0.15 -7.82 12.33
N ALA A 8 0.09 -6.81 11.52
CA ALA A 8 0.65 -6.94 10.18
C ALA A 8 2.16 -6.67 10.21
N LEU A 9 2.95 -7.52 9.54
CA LEU A 9 4.32 -7.19 9.15
C LEU A 9 4.29 -6.46 7.80
N VAL A 10 4.65 -5.19 7.81
CA VAL A 10 4.66 -4.34 6.62
C VAL A 10 6.07 -4.24 6.07
N HIS A 11 6.23 -4.56 4.80
CA HIS A 11 7.48 -4.45 4.04
C HIS A 11 7.41 -3.19 3.18
N CYS A 12 8.38 -2.29 3.30
CA CYS A 12 8.41 -1.02 2.57
C CYS A 12 9.25 -1.15 1.30
N ASN A 13 8.70 -0.74 0.15
CA ASN A 13 9.39 -0.64 -1.15
C ASN A 13 10.25 -1.86 -1.52
N GLY A 14 9.80 -3.05 -1.13
CA GLY A 14 10.46 -4.31 -1.43
C GLY A 14 10.08 -4.87 -2.79
N GLN A 15 10.39 -6.14 -2.99
CA GLN A 15 10.06 -6.92 -4.17
C GLN A 15 9.12 -8.08 -3.82
N ILE A 16 8.24 -8.39 -4.77
CA ILE A 16 7.38 -9.57 -4.73
C ILE A 16 7.96 -10.59 -5.71
N ILE A 17 8.62 -11.62 -5.18
CA ILE A 17 9.25 -12.69 -5.95
C ILE A 17 8.29 -13.88 -6.02
N LYS A 18 8.40 -14.69 -7.07
CA LYS A 18 7.70 -15.97 -7.20
C LYS A 18 8.69 -17.11 -7.06
N ASP A 19 8.39 -18.07 -6.19
CA ASP A 19 9.16 -19.32 -6.14
C ASP A 19 8.81 -20.25 -7.30
N GLN A 20 9.44 -21.44 -7.31
CA GLN A 20 9.21 -22.47 -8.33
C GLN A 20 7.75 -22.95 -8.40
N GLN A 21 6.97 -22.78 -7.32
CA GLN A 21 5.55 -23.13 -7.24
C GLN A 21 4.63 -21.92 -7.51
N MET A 22 5.19 -20.82 -7.99
CA MET A 22 4.52 -19.53 -8.20
C MET A 22 3.96 -18.92 -6.89
N SER A 23 4.47 -19.34 -5.73
CA SER A 23 4.14 -18.76 -4.44
C SER A 23 4.77 -17.38 -4.32
N SER A 24 3.99 -16.38 -3.90
CA SER A 24 4.51 -15.04 -3.58
C SER A 24 5.44 -15.10 -2.39
N ILE A 25 6.60 -14.45 -2.49
CA ILE A 25 7.53 -14.16 -1.40
C ILE A 25 7.76 -12.65 -1.37
N TYR A 26 7.61 -12.04 -0.19
CA TYR A 26 7.91 -10.62 0.04
C TYR A 26 9.32 -10.49 0.58
N VAL A 27 10.12 -9.67 -0.09
CA VAL A 27 11.51 -9.38 0.30
C VAL A 27 11.65 -7.87 0.36
N SER A 28 12.04 -7.34 1.52
CA SER A 28 12.36 -5.93 1.71
C SER A 28 13.51 -5.81 2.71
N GLU A 29 14.28 -4.73 2.58
CA GLU A 29 15.30 -4.33 3.54
C GLU A 29 14.70 -3.65 4.77
N ILE A 30 13.51 -3.06 4.64
CA ILE A 30 12.86 -2.26 5.66
C ILE A 30 11.47 -2.82 5.93
N SER A 31 11.27 -3.33 7.14
CA SER A 31 9.98 -3.83 7.57
C SER A 31 9.64 -3.36 8.99
N SER A 32 8.36 -3.17 9.26
CA SER A 32 7.86 -2.76 10.57
C SER A 32 6.52 -3.42 10.87
N TYR A 33 6.22 -3.58 12.17
CA TYR A 33 4.96 -4.14 12.63
C TYR A 33 3.95 -3.03 12.90
N VAL A 34 2.69 -3.29 12.56
CA VAL A 34 1.58 -2.38 12.85
C VAL A 34 0.31 -3.15 13.15
N GLU A 35 -0.45 -2.69 14.14
CA GLU A 35 -1.79 -3.22 14.39
C GLU A 35 -2.78 -2.60 13.41
N VAL A 36 -3.56 -3.44 12.73
CA VAL A 36 -4.64 -3.00 11.83
C VAL A 36 -5.96 -3.63 12.23
N ASN A 37 -7.08 -2.98 11.93
CA ASN A 37 -8.41 -3.50 12.24
C ASN A 37 -9.39 -3.34 11.07
N ASN A 38 -10.42 -4.18 11.08
CA ASN A 38 -11.38 -4.31 9.98
C ASN A 38 -12.35 -3.13 9.81
N TYR A 39 -12.29 -2.10 10.66
CA TYR A 39 -13.07 -0.87 10.51
C TYR A 39 -12.25 0.30 9.97
N MET A 40 -10.94 0.13 9.77
CA MET A 40 -10.13 1.15 9.12
C MET A 40 -10.63 1.38 7.69
N THR A 41 -10.74 2.64 7.27
CA THR A 41 -10.79 2.97 5.85
C THR A 41 -9.43 2.68 5.21
N LEU A 42 -9.40 2.47 3.89
CA LEU A 42 -8.16 2.31 3.15
C LEU A 42 -7.27 3.55 3.27
N SER A 43 -7.86 4.75 3.26
CA SER A 43 -7.11 5.99 3.48
C SER A 43 -6.42 6.02 4.85
N PHE A 44 -7.13 5.62 5.91
CA PHE A 44 -6.58 5.57 7.26
C PHE A 44 -5.51 4.47 7.40
N LEU A 45 -5.74 3.30 6.80
CA LEU A 45 -4.74 2.22 6.74
C LEU A 45 -3.47 2.69 6.02
N LYS A 46 -3.60 3.33 4.85
CA LYS A 46 -2.48 3.89 4.09
C LYS A 46 -1.71 4.92 4.91
N GLN A 47 -2.41 5.87 5.55
CA GLN A 47 -1.76 6.88 6.39
C GLN A 47 -1.03 6.25 7.58
N THR A 48 -1.65 5.26 8.23
CA THR A 48 -1.05 4.54 9.37
C THR A 48 0.25 3.86 8.94
N ILE A 49 0.26 3.19 7.78
CA ILE A 49 1.45 2.55 7.22
C ILE A 49 2.52 3.59 6.81
N LEU A 50 2.12 4.68 6.17
CA LEU A 50 3.03 5.74 5.74
C LEU A 50 3.80 6.32 6.94
N ASN A 51 3.12 6.54 8.06
CA ASN A 51 3.71 7.07 9.29
C ASN A 51 4.78 6.14 9.91
N LEU A 52 4.81 4.86 9.56
CA LEU A 52 5.85 3.92 10.04
C LEU A 52 7.21 4.18 9.39
N PHE A 53 7.20 4.66 8.15
CA PHE A 53 8.41 4.71 7.30
C PHE A 53 8.84 6.14 6.97
N ILE A 54 7.91 7.09 6.99
CA ILE A 54 8.17 8.48 6.61
C ILE A 54 7.78 9.43 7.74
N ALA A 55 8.73 10.22 8.22
CA ALA A 55 8.46 11.41 9.01
C ALA A 55 8.07 12.56 8.06
N SER A 56 6.79 12.94 8.04
CA SER A 56 6.26 13.93 7.11
C SER A 56 6.88 15.34 7.32
N HIS A 57 7.63 15.82 6.31
CA HIS A 57 8.09 17.20 6.19
C HIS A 57 7.65 17.81 4.86
N GLY A 58 6.35 18.10 4.72
CA GLY A 58 5.82 18.87 3.59
C GLY A 58 5.80 18.14 2.23
N LYS A 59 6.07 16.84 2.22
CA LYS A 59 5.99 15.98 1.03
C LYS A 59 4.68 15.19 1.00
N SER A 60 4.07 15.11 -0.16
CA SER A 60 2.92 14.23 -0.41
C SER A 60 3.41 12.89 -0.95
N TYR A 61 2.74 11.80 -0.59
CA TYR A 61 3.11 10.45 -1.04
C TYR A 61 1.91 9.71 -1.60
N MET A 62 2.15 8.91 -2.64
CA MET A 62 1.24 7.88 -3.10
C MET A 62 1.65 6.55 -2.48
N LEU A 63 0.66 5.78 -2.03
CA LEU A 63 0.88 4.49 -1.39
C LEU A 63 -0.04 3.42 -1.98
N ASP A 64 0.55 2.36 -2.50
CA ASP A 64 -0.15 1.16 -2.93
C ASP A 64 0.17 -0.01 -2.00
N LEU A 65 -0.84 -0.78 -1.66
CA LEU A 65 -0.74 -1.86 -0.68
C LEU A 65 -1.07 -3.19 -1.35
N CYS A 66 -0.20 -4.18 -1.16
CA CYS A 66 -0.45 -5.56 -1.57
C CYS A 66 -0.34 -6.48 -0.37
N TYR A 67 -1.40 -7.23 -0.04
CA TYR A 67 -1.31 -8.23 1.02
C TYR A 67 -1.01 -9.62 0.46
N ARG A 68 -0.35 -10.43 1.29
CA ARG A 68 -0.04 -11.82 0.98
C ARG A 68 -1.05 -12.74 1.66
N TYR A 69 -1.66 -13.66 0.91
CA TYR A 69 -2.68 -14.57 1.44
C TYR A 69 -2.39 -16.03 1.09
N PRO A 70 -2.67 -16.97 2.01
CA PRO A 70 -2.54 -18.41 1.72
C PRO A 70 -3.60 -18.86 0.69
N VAL A 71 -3.23 -19.75 -0.22
CA VAL A 71 -4.15 -20.30 -1.27
C VAL A 71 -4.24 -21.81 -1.24
N LYS A 72 -3.13 -22.49 -0.97
CA LYS A 72 -3.12 -23.95 -0.86
C LYS A 72 -2.30 -24.33 0.37
N MET A 73 -2.96 -24.98 1.32
CA MET A 73 -2.28 -25.69 2.40
C MET A 73 -2.36 -27.16 2.04
N ASN A 74 -1.26 -27.74 1.57
CA ASN A 74 -1.09 -29.18 1.69
C ASN A 74 -0.52 -29.43 3.11
N ASP A 75 -0.62 -30.65 3.63
CA ASP A 75 -0.21 -31.00 5.00
C ASP A 75 1.23 -30.59 5.38
N PHE A 76 2.08 -30.25 4.39
CA PHE A 76 3.48 -29.88 4.60
C PHE A 76 3.88 -28.49 4.07
N ASN A 77 3.04 -27.79 3.29
CA ASN A 77 3.44 -26.52 2.66
C ASN A 77 2.26 -25.58 2.39
N ILE A 78 2.46 -24.31 2.72
CA ILE A 78 1.52 -23.22 2.43
C ILE A 78 2.02 -22.43 1.22
N SER A 79 1.26 -22.43 0.13
CA SER A 79 1.50 -21.55 -1.02
C SER A 79 0.75 -20.23 -0.83
N TYR A 80 1.39 -19.13 -1.21
CA TYR A 80 0.87 -17.79 -1.04
C TYR A 80 0.65 -17.08 -2.38
N ARG A 81 -0.34 -16.20 -2.42
CA ARG A 81 -0.53 -15.25 -3.52
C ARG A 81 -0.57 -13.83 -2.96
N SER A 82 -0.51 -12.86 -3.87
CA SER A 82 -0.54 -11.44 -3.53
C SER A 82 -1.71 -10.81 -4.23
N MET A 83 -2.38 -9.91 -3.52
CA MET A 83 -3.51 -9.16 -4.04
C MET A 83 -3.40 -7.71 -3.55
N THR A 84 -3.77 -6.78 -4.41
CA THR A 84 -3.82 -5.35 -4.09
C THR A 84 -5.01 -5.06 -3.15
N ILE A 85 -4.85 -4.07 -2.28
CA ILE A 85 -5.95 -3.48 -1.51
C ILE A 85 -6.31 -2.16 -2.20
N GLU A 86 -7.42 -2.13 -2.93
CA GLU A 86 -7.76 -1.04 -3.84
C GLU A 86 -8.87 -0.15 -3.28
N TYR A 87 -9.77 -0.71 -2.48
CA TYR A 87 -10.96 -0.04 -2.00
C TYR A 87 -11.18 -0.22 -0.49
N ASP A 88 -11.99 0.67 0.10
CA ASP A 88 -12.37 0.59 1.52
C ASP A 88 -13.02 -0.75 1.89
N TYR A 89 -13.80 -1.34 0.97
CA TYR A 89 -14.46 -2.62 1.21
C TYR A 89 -13.51 -3.83 1.19
N ASP A 90 -12.28 -3.66 0.67
CA ASP A 90 -11.28 -4.73 0.71
C ASP A 90 -10.72 -4.90 2.12
N VAL A 91 -10.51 -3.80 2.86
CA VAL A 91 -9.92 -3.81 4.20
C VAL A 91 -10.58 -4.81 5.15
N PRO A 92 -11.92 -4.81 5.35
CA PRO A 92 -12.56 -5.78 6.23
C PRO A 92 -12.40 -7.23 5.74
N THR A 93 -12.43 -7.43 4.42
CA THR A 93 -12.26 -8.76 3.80
C THR A 93 -10.85 -9.30 4.04
N VAL A 94 -9.83 -8.47 3.80
CA VAL A 94 -8.42 -8.81 3.98
C VAL A 94 -8.13 -9.13 5.44
N ILE A 95 -8.59 -8.30 6.37
CA ILE A 95 -8.34 -8.49 7.80
C ILE A 95 -9.12 -9.70 8.32
N GLY A 96 -10.37 -9.88 7.89
CA GLY A 96 -11.14 -11.09 8.23
C GLY A 96 -10.47 -12.37 7.72
N TYR A 97 -9.94 -12.35 6.50
CA TYR A 97 -9.20 -13.48 5.95
C TYR A 97 -7.91 -13.74 6.73
N ALA A 98 -7.11 -12.70 7.00
CA ALA A 98 -5.88 -12.82 7.79
C ALA A 98 -6.16 -13.38 9.19
N LYS A 99 -7.22 -12.89 9.86
CA LYS A 99 -7.65 -13.35 11.18
C LYS A 99 -7.98 -14.83 11.19
N LYS A 100 -8.66 -15.34 10.16
CA LYS A 100 -8.98 -16.77 10.01
C LYS A 100 -7.75 -17.68 10.05
N TYR A 101 -6.59 -17.19 9.58
CA TYR A 101 -5.35 -17.98 9.50
C TYR A 101 -4.27 -17.54 10.50
N GLU A 102 -4.57 -16.65 11.44
CA GLU A 102 -3.56 -16.00 12.31
C GLU A 102 -2.77 -16.99 13.18
N ALA A 103 -3.37 -18.13 13.53
CA ALA A 103 -2.72 -19.19 14.31
C ALA A 103 -1.62 -19.93 13.53
N HIS A 104 -1.60 -19.80 12.21
CA HIS A 104 -0.72 -20.57 11.31
C HIS A 104 0.12 -19.68 10.39
N VAL A 105 -0.30 -18.44 10.18
CA VAL A 105 0.25 -17.56 9.16
C VAL A 105 0.38 -16.14 9.68
N GLN A 106 1.58 -15.58 9.55
CA GLN A 106 1.80 -14.15 9.76
C GLN A 106 1.15 -13.34 8.63
N PHE A 107 0.37 -12.33 9.00
CA PHE A 107 -0.19 -11.39 8.05
C PHE A 107 0.88 -10.42 7.54
N GLN A 108 1.08 -10.37 6.22
CA GLN A 108 2.12 -9.56 5.59
C GLN A 108 1.53 -8.61 4.54
N ILE A 109 1.98 -7.36 4.57
CA ILE A 109 1.63 -6.32 3.61
C ILE A 109 2.92 -5.80 2.95
N MET A 110 2.91 -5.64 1.63
CA MET A 110 3.92 -4.89 0.89
C MET A 110 3.36 -3.49 0.63
N ALA A 111 4.13 -2.48 1.00
CA ALA A 111 3.79 -1.07 0.88
C ALA A 111 4.71 -0.42 -0.17
N PHE A 112 4.14 0.01 -1.28
CA PHE A 112 4.86 0.75 -2.33
C PHE A 112 4.61 2.24 -2.13
N ILE A 113 5.57 2.90 -1.46
CA ILE A 113 5.53 4.33 -1.15
C ILE A 113 6.33 5.09 -2.21
N ARG A 114 5.68 6.04 -2.86
CA ARG A 114 6.28 6.91 -3.88
C ARG A 114 6.00 8.36 -3.51
N GLU A 115 7.01 9.23 -3.61
CA GLU A 115 6.79 10.67 -3.47
C GLU A 115 5.87 11.13 -4.60
N SER A 116 4.80 11.84 -4.25
CA SER A 116 3.90 12.43 -5.23
C SER A 116 4.55 13.69 -5.77
N ASN A 117 4.98 13.63 -7.04
CA ASN A 117 5.36 14.82 -7.77
C ASN A 117 4.10 15.58 -8.18
N HIS A 118 3.46 16.25 -7.21
CA HIS A 118 2.58 17.37 -7.54
C HIS A 118 3.44 18.55 -7.98
N THR A 119 4.08 18.42 -9.15
CA THR A 119 4.38 19.63 -9.93
C THR A 119 3.03 20.27 -10.16
N LEU A 120 2.79 21.41 -9.53
CA LEU A 120 1.59 22.22 -9.69
C LEU A 120 1.30 22.39 -11.19
N THR A 121 0.41 21.57 -11.74
CA THR A 121 -0.06 21.69 -13.12
C THR A 121 -0.65 23.09 -13.35
N ASN A 122 -1.14 23.73 -12.29
CA ASN A 122 -1.63 25.10 -12.31
C ASN A 122 -0.54 26.14 -12.58
N VAL A 123 0.68 25.98 -12.04
CA VAL A 123 1.75 26.97 -12.27
C VAL A 123 2.26 26.90 -13.72
N VAL A 124 2.29 25.70 -14.31
CA VAL A 124 2.66 25.51 -15.71
C VAL A 124 1.58 26.07 -16.64
N TRP A 125 0.29 25.86 -16.34
CA TRP A 125 -0.80 26.45 -17.12
C TRP A 125 -0.86 27.98 -17.00
N GLU A 126 -0.74 28.54 -15.80
CA GLU A 126 -0.71 30.00 -15.60
C GLU A 126 0.49 30.65 -16.29
N LEU A 127 1.66 29.99 -16.31
CA LEU A 127 2.83 30.47 -17.06
C LEU A 127 2.62 30.39 -18.58
N MET A 128 1.96 29.34 -19.09
CA MET A 128 1.66 29.19 -20.52
C MET A 128 0.60 30.18 -20.99
N GLU A 129 -0.46 30.42 -20.21
CA GLU A 129 -1.47 31.45 -20.52
C GLU A 129 -0.83 32.85 -20.55
N LYS A 130 0.01 33.17 -19.56
CA LYS A 130 0.69 34.46 -19.50
C LYS A 130 1.65 34.68 -20.67
N GLN A 131 2.37 33.63 -21.10
CA GLN A 131 3.23 33.70 -22.29
C GLN A 131 2.45 33.84 -23.60
N LEU A 132 1.27 33.22 -23.70
CA LEU A 132 0.40 33.42 -24.86
C LEU A 132 -0.14 34.84 -24.93
N ASP A 133 -0.59 35.39 -23.80
CA ASP A 133 -1.15 36.74 -23.70
C ASP A 133 -0.09 37.82 -24.00
N ASP A 134 1.14 37.63 -23.51
CA ASP A 134 2.27 38.51 -23.83
C ASP A 134 2.68 38.41 -25.32
N SER A 135 2.48 37.26 -25.96
CA SER A 135 2.79 37.08 -27.40
C SER A 135 1.72 37.66 -28.33
N LEU A 136 0.47 37.75 -27.87
CA LEU A 136 -0.68 38.28 -28.62
C LEU A 136 -0.81 39.80 -28.50
N ASN A 137 -0.13 40.41 -27.52
CA ASN A 137 -0.09 41.86 -27.28
C ASN A 137 1.15 42.56 -27.87
N ILE A 138 1.81 41.96 -28.87
CA ILE A 138 2.84 42.66 -29.65
C ILE A 138 2.13 43.52 -30.70
N GLU A 139 1.92 44.81 -30.37
CA GLU A 139 1.56 45.89 -31.32
C GLU A 139 2.59 46.06 -32.44
#